data_AF-A0A098F6W6-F1
#
_entry.id   AF-A0A098F6W6-F1
#
_cell.length_a   1.000
_cell.length_b   1.000
_cell.length_c   1.000
_cell.angle_alpha   90.00
_cell.angle_beta   90.00
_cell.angle_gamma   90.00
#
_symmetry.space_group_name_H-M   'P 1'
#
loop_
_entity.id
_entity.type
_entity.pdbx_description
1 polymer ?
#
loop_
_entity_poly.entity_id
_entity_poly.type
_entity_poly.pdbx_seq_one_letter_code
_entity_poly.pdbx_strand_id
1 'polypeptide(L)'
;MSTIYIDPAINMKTDQMITIIIHFKTQPAHAAVAIAKSCGNPLSLEEAKQEVEASHLRFQNDIQKLLGDVGVAFKINHTYKTVFNGVSLSLPGNVITELIKSSEIAAIYANKEYKLDLPFVQF
;
A
#
# COMPACT_ATOMS: atom_id res chain seq x y z
N MET A 1 -6.63 12.46 14.48
CA MET A 1 -7.29 11.68 13.41
C MET A 1 -6.35 11.72 12.21
N SER A 2 -5.75 10.59 11.82
CA SER A 2 -4.85 10.58 10.66
C SER A 2 -5.70 10.46 9.40
N THR A 3 -5.72 11.50 8.56
CA THR A 3 -6.47 11.48 7.30
C THR A 3 -5.75 10.59 6.29
N ILE A 4 -6.42 9.54 5.80
CA ILE A 4 -5.93 8.70 4.70
C ILE A 4 -6.12 9.47 3.39
N TYR A 5 -5.07 9.57 2.58
CA TYR A 5 -5.19 10.12 1.23
C TYR A 5 -5.77 9.07 0.28
N ILE A 6 -6.74 9.47 -0.55
CA ILE A 6 -7.31 8.61 -1.60
C ILE A 6 -7.22 9.38 -2.92
N ASP A 7 -6.60 8.75 -3.93
CA ASP A 7 -6.49 9.32 -5.27
C ASP A 7 -7.89 9.55 -5.87
N PRO A 8 -8.25 10.79 -6.26
CA PRO A 8 -9.57 11.12 -6.79
C PRO A 8 -9.89 10.42 -8.13
N ALA A 9 -8.89 9.84 -8.81
CA ALA A 9 -9.11 9.04 -10.00
C ALA A 9 -9.78 7.67 -9.71
N ILE A 10 -9.85 7.25 -8.44
CA ILE A 10 -10.46 5.98 -8.05
C ILE A 10 -11.99 6.11 -8.01
N ASN A 11 -12.69 5.28 -8.78
CA ASN A 11 -14.14 5.16 -8.68
C ASN A 11 -14.52 4.22 -7.52
N MET A 12 -14.86 4.78 -6.36
CA MET A 12 -15.28 4.02 -5.17
C MET A 12 -16.79 3.68 -5.16
N LYS A 13 -17.51 3.83 -6.27
CA LYS A 13 -18.94 3.52 -6.37
C LYS A 13 -19.24 2.31 -7.27
N THR A 14 -18.22 1.75 -7.92
CA THR A 14 -18.36 0.62 -8.84
C THR A 14 -18.27 -0.70 -8.11
N ASP A 15 -19.05 -1.69 -8.53
CA ASP A 15 -18.93 -3.09 -8.13
C ASP A 15 -17.86 -3.84 -8.93
N GLN A 16 -17.30 -3.21 -9.96
CA GLN A 16 -16.23 -3.77 -10.78
C GLN A 16 -14.94 -3.94 -9.97
N MET A 17 -14.23 -5.03 -10.26
CA MET A 17 -12.88 -5.27 -9.76
C MET A 17 -11.92 -4.21 -10.33
N ILE A 18 -11.32 -3.43 -9.44
CA ILE A 18 -10.30 -2.45 -9.78
C ILE A 18 -9.01 -2.78 -9.05
N THR A 19 -7.87 -2.37 -9.62
CA THR A 19 -6.56 -2.51 -8.99
C THR A 19 -6.14 -1.17 -8.39
N ILE A 20 -5.75 -1.21 -7.12
CA ILE A 20 -5.23 -0.05 -6.37
C ILE A 20 -3.84 -0.35 -5.85
N ILE A 21 -3.11 0.69 -5.49
CA ILE A 21 -1.84 0.62 -4.77
C ILE A 21 -2.04 1.25 -3.39
N ILE A 22 -1.80 0.47 -2.34
CA ILE A 22 -1.92 0.90 -0.96
C ILE A 22 -0.52 1.20 -0.43
N HIS A 23 -0.34 2.39 0.13
CA HIS A 23 0.87 2.83 0.81
C HIS A 23 0.69 2.69 2.32
N PHE A 24 1.67 2.06 2.98
CA PHE A 24 1.63 1.87 4.43
C PHE A 24 2.25 3.06 5.17
N LYS A 25 1.86 3.24 6.43
CA LYS A 25 2.44 4.26 7.32
C LYS A 25 3.87 3.93 7.73
N THR A 26 4.19 2.64 7.87
CA THR A 26 5.54 2.17 8.18
C THR A 26 6.49 2.51 7.05
N GLN A 27 7.56 3.23 7.39
CA GLN A 27 8.58 3.63 6.43
C GLN A 27 9.35 2.42 5.90
N PRO A 28 9.80 2.44 4.63
CA PRO A 28 10.73 1.42 4.16
C PRO A 28 12.03 1.42 4.97
N ALA A 29 12.61 0.24 5.19
CA ALA A 29 13.64 0.05 6.22
C ALA A 29 14.84 1.01 6.12
N HIS A 30 15.36 1.25 4.91
CA HIS A 30 16.49 2.17 4.71
C HIS A 30 16.11 3.63 5.03
N ALA A 31 14.90 4.06 4.68
CA ALA A 31 14.41 5.38 5.00
C ALA A 31 14.22 5.54 6.51
N ALA A 32 13.66 4.52 7.18
CA ALA A 32 13.49 4.50 8.63
C ALA A 32 14.83 4.66 9.36
N VAL A 33 15.87 3.90 8.97
CA VAL A 33 17.22 4.01 9.54
C VAL A 33 17.81 5.40 9.34
N ALA A 34 17.66 5.99 8.14
CA ALA A 34 18.20 7.32 7.86
C ALA A 34 17.52 8.42 8.69
N ILE A 35 16.18 8.37 8.83
CA ILE A 35 15.41 9.29 9.66
C ILE A 35 15.80 9.13 11.13
N ALA A 36 15.83 7.89 11.63
CA ALA A 36 16.14 7.58 13.03
C ALA A 36 17.54 8.08 13.44
N LYS A 37 18.54 7.87 12.58
CA LYS A 37 19.89 8.43 12.75
C LYS A 37 19.88 9.97 12.79
N SER A 38 19.13 10.61 11.89
CA SER A 38 19.02 12.07 11.83
C SER A 38 18.32 12.67 13.06
N CYS A 39 17.42 11.90 13.68
CA CYS A 39 16.72 12.27 14.92
C CYS A 39 17.50 11.91 16.21
N GLY A 40 18.72 11.37 16.10
CA GLY A 40 19.54 11.00 17.27
C GLY A 40 19.14 9.69 17.96
N ASN A 41 18.23 8.90 17.38
CA ASN A 41 17.76 7.63 17.93
C ASN A 41 18.07 6.50 16.93
N PRO A 42 19.31 5.98 16.89
CA PRO A 42 19.72 5.03 15.85
C PRO A 42 18.89 3.74 15.92
N LEU A 43 18.31 3.38 14.77
CA LEU A 43 17.61 2.11 14.53
C LEU A 43 18.51 1.21 13.68
N SER A 44 18.61 -0.09 13.99
CA SER A 44 19.33 -1.03 13.13
C SER A 44 18.52 -1.34 11.87
N LEU A 45 19.22 -1.73 10.80
CA LEU A 45 18.55 -2.13 9.56
C LEU A 45 17.68 -3.38 9.77
N GLU A 46 18.08 -4.27 10.67
CA GLU A 46 17.34 -5.50 10.94
C GLU A 46 16.02 -5.21 11.66
N GLU A 47 16.02 -4.39 12.72
CA GLU A 47 14.80 -3.95 13.39
C GLU A 47 13.86 -3.21 12.42
N ALA A 48 14.41 -2.36 11.55
CA ALA A 48 13.63 -1.65 10.55
C ALA A 48 12.98 -2.60 9.52
N LYS A 49 13.67 -3.67 9.13
CA LYS A 49 13.10 -4.70 8.24
C LYS A 49 12.01 -5.51 8.95
N GLN A 50 12.21 -5.85 10.22
CA GLN A 50 11.20 -6.54 11.01
C GLN A 50 9.92 -5.72 11.14
N GLU A 51 10.03 -4.39 11.29
CA GLU A 51 8.86 -3.51 11.33
C GLU A 51 8.13 -3.43 9.98
N VAL A 52 8.87 -3.48 8.86
CA VAL A 52 8.25 -3.63 7.53
C VAL A 52 7.45 -4.92 7.45
N GLU A 53 8.04 -6.06 7.81
CA GLU A 53 7.34 -7.36 7.83
C GLU A 53 6.11 -7.35 8.74
N ALA A 54 6.24 -6.77 9.95
CA ALA A 54 5.15 -6.63 10.89
C ALA A 54 4.01 -5.78 10.32
N SER A 55 4.32 -4.68 9.60
CA SER A 55 3.30 -3.85 8.95
C SER A 55 2.49 -4.62 7.88
N HIS A 56 3.14 -5.51 7.12
CA HIS A 56 2.43 -6.37 6.17
C HIS A 56 1.52 -7.38 6.86
N LEU A 57 1.97 -7.97 7.97
CA LEU A 57 1.16 -8.90 8.74
C LEU A 57 -0.06 -8.21 9.36
N ARG A 58 0.13 -7.02 9.95
CA ARG A 58 -0.97 -6.20 10.50
C ARG A 58 -1.97 -5.84 9.42
N PHE A 59 -1.50 -5.36 8.27
CA PHE A 59 -2.37 -5.06 7.14
C PHE A 59 -3.15 -6.29 6.66
N GLN A 60 -2.50 -7.45 6.53
CA GLN A 60 -3.15 -8.68 6.09
C GLN A 60 -4.26 -9.10 7.07
N ASN A 61 -4.01 -9.02 8.37
CA ASN A 61 -5.01 -9.31 9.40
C ASN A 61 -6.18 -8.31 9.35
N ASP A 62 -5.88 -7.01 9.20
CA ASP A 62 -6.89 -5.97 9.06
C ASP A 62 -7.82 -6.25 7.87
N ILE A 63 -7.28 -6.47 6.68
CA ILE A 63 -8.11 -6.69 5.49
C ILE A 63 -8.87 -8.01 5.53
N GLN A 64 -8.29 -9.07 6.11
CA GLN A 64 -8.99 -10.35 6.25
C GLN A 64 -10.21 -10.21 7.16
N LYS A 65 -10.09 -9.44 8.24
CA LYS A 65 -11.22 -9.12 9.12
C LYS A 65 -12.23 -8.23 8.42
N LEU A 66 -11.79 -7.09 7.88
CA LEU A 66 -12.66 -6.09 7.26
C LEU A 66 -13.42 -6.63 6.05
N LEU A 67 -12.76 -7.44 5.20
CA LEU A 67 -13.35 -7.98 3.98
C LEU A 67 -14.00 -9.34 4.19
N GLY A 68 -13.51 -10.13 5.16
CA GLY A 68 -14.12 -11.39 5.56
C GLY A 68 -15.51 -11.21 6.16
N ASP A 69 -15.69 -10.19 7.01
CA ASP A 69 -16.99 -9.86 7.63
C ASP A 69 -18.08 -9.52 6.58
N VAL A 70 -17.68 -9.00 5.41
CA VAL A 70 -18.58 -8.64 4.30
C VAL A 70 -18.57 -9.66 3.15
N GLY A 71 -17.82 -10.76 3.28
CA GLY A 71 -17.76 -11.83 2.27
C GLY A 71 -17.13 -11.41 0.93
N VAL A 72 -16.25 -10.40 0.92
CA VAL A 72 -15.66 -9.86 -0.31
C VAL A 72 -14.35 -10.54 -0.63
N ALA A 73 -14.26 -11.12 -1.82
CA ALA A 73 -13.00 -11.63 -2.35
C ALA A 73 -12.05 -10.49 -2.75
N PHE A 74 -10.77 -10.65 -2.43
CA PHE A 74 -9.71 -9.75 -2.84
C PHE A 74 -8.48 -10.54 -3.29
N LYS A 75 -7.60 -9.89 -4.04
CA LYS A 75 -6.33 -10.48 -4.48
C LYS A 75 -5.17 -9.49 -4.31
N ILE A 76 -4.18 -9.86 -3.51
CA ILE A 76 -2.90 -9.15 -3.49
C ILE A 76 -2.14 -9.51 -4.78
N ASN A 77 -1.87 -8.52 -5.62
CA ASN A 77 -1.18 -8.71 -6.90
C ASN A 77 0.33 -8.58 -6.73
N HIS A 78 0.77 -7.69 -5.85
CA HIS A 78 2.19 -7.42 -5.61
C HIS A 78 2.41 -6.88 -4.20
N THR A 79 3.57 -7.20 -3.63
CA THR A 79 4.00 -6.75 -2.30
C THR A 79 5.29 -5.96 -2.42
N TYR A 80 5.31 -4.74 -1.89
CA TYR A 80 6.45 -3.83 -1.95
C TYR A 80 7.04 -3.64 -0.55
N LYS A 81 8.35 -3.87 -0.39
CA LYS A 81 9.04 -3.85 0.92
C LYS A 81 10.35 -3.04 0.94
N THR A 82 10.71 -2.41 -0.18
CA THR A 82 12.07 -1.89 -0.39
C THR A 82 12.13 -0.37 -0.47
N VAL A 83 11.90 0.21 -1.65
CA VAL A 83 11.84 1.67 -1.87
C VAL A 83 10.46 2.25 -1.57
N PHE A 84 9.45 1.37 -1.56
CA PHE A 84 8.07 1.64 -1.23
C PHE A 84 7.59 0.52 -0.30
N ASN A 85 6.80 0.86 0.71
CA ASN A 85 6.19 -0.10 1.62
C ASN A 85 4.68 -0.12 1.40
N GLY A 86 4.14 -1.26 0.96
CA GLY A 86 2.74 -1.35 0.61
C GLY A 86 2.40 -2.53 -0.29
N VAL A 87 1.19 -2.53 -0.86
CA VAL A 87 0.71 -3.62 -1.74
C VAL A 87 -0.07 -3.10 -2.94
N SER A 88 -0.07 -3.86 -4.02
CA SER A 88 -1.10 -3.76 -5.06
C SER A 88 -2.20 -4.77 -4.76
N LEU A 89 -3.45 -4.32 -4.80
CA LEU A 89 -4.62 -5.09 -4.39
C LEU A 89 -5.73 -4.92 -5.43
N SER A 90 -6.38 -6.02 -5.80
CA SER A 90 -7.61 -6.01 -6.60
C SER A 90 -8.82 -6.36 -5.74
N LEU A 91 -9.86 -5.52 -5.80
CA LEU A 91 -11.15 -5.67 -5.11
C LEU A 91 -12.25 -4.85 -5.80
N PRO A 92 -13.54 -5.06 -5.49
CA PRO A 92 -14.62 -4.18 -5.92
C PRO A 92 -14.42 -2.74 -5.41
N GLY A 93 -14.61 -1.74 -6.28
CA GLY A 93 -14.33 -0.34 -5.92
C GLY A 93 -15.18 0.20 -4.77
N ASN A 94 -16.43 -0.23 -4.68
CA ASN A 94 -17.38 0.10 -3.61
C ASN A 94 -16.98 -0.43 -2.22
N VAL A 95 -15.98 -1.31 -2.15
CA VAL A 95 -15.49 -1.88 -0.88
C VAL A 95 -14.25 -1.14 -0.35
N ILE A 96 -13.69 -0.19 -1.12
CA ILE A 96 -12.53 0.61 -0.67
C ILE A 96 -12.84 1.42 0.59
N THR A 97 -14.11 1.80 0.81
CA THR A 97 -14.54 2.46 2.06
C THR A 97 -14.34 1.60 3.29
N GLU A 98 -14.28 0.28 3.19
CA GLU A 98 -13.98 -0.59 4.32
C GLU A 98 -12.49 -0.55 4.70
N LEU A 99 -11.62 -0.36 3.70
CA LEU A 99 -10.17 -0.34 3.91
C LEU A 99 -9.71 0.86 4.75
N ILE A 100 -10.46 1.97 4.74
CA ILE A 100 -10.11 3.18 5.51
C ILE A 100 -10.08 2.95 7.03
N LYS A 101 -10.62 1.83 7.49
CA LYS A 101 -10.64 1.41 8.91
C LYS A 101 -9.31 0.79 9.35
N SER A 102 -8.44 0.40 8.42
CA SER A 102 -7.12 -0.16 8.75
C SER A 102 -6.19 0.90 9.33
N SER A 103 -5.48 0.55 10.41
CA SER A 103 -4.51 1.47 11.01
C SER A 103 -3.21 1.59 10.22
N GLU A 104 -2.91 0.66 9.33
CA GLU A 104 -1.65 0.63 8.57
C GLU A 104 -1.66 1.50 7.31
N ILE A 105 -2.83 1.84 6.78
CA ILE A 105 -2.94 2.54 5.50
C ILE A 105 -2.64 4.03 5.68
N ALA A 106 -1.65 4.54 4.93
CA ALA A 106 -1.37 5.96 4.81
C ALA A 106 -2.10 6.58 3.61
N ALA A 107 -2.11 5.87 2.48
CA ALA A 107 -2.70 6.37 1.24
C ALA A 107 -3.14 5.24 0.31
N ILE A 108 -4.09 5.55 -0.57
CA ILE A 108 -4.59 4.66 -1.62
C ILE A 108 -4.49 5.39 -2.97
N TYR A 109 -3.79 4.78 -3.92
CA TYR A 109 -3.54 5.31 -5.26
C TYR A 109 -4.19 4.46 -6.33
N ALA A 110 -4.63 5.11 -7.43
CA ALA A 110 -5.08 4.38 -8.61
C ALA A 110 -3.89 3.65 -9.25
N ASN A 111 -4.07 2.38 -9.62
CA ASN A 111 -3.08 1.70 -10.45
C ASN A 111 -3.15 2.24 -11.88
N LYS A 112 -2.03 2.70 -12.44
CA LYS A 112 -1.96 3.27 -13.78
C LYS A 112 -0.90 2.53 -14.60
N GLU A 113 -1.25 2.16 -15.81
CA GLU A 113 -0.31 1.64 -16.80
C GLU A 113 0.11 2.79 -17.72
N TYR A 114 1.41 2.95 -17.92
CA TYR A 114 1.97 3.91 -18.85
C TYR A 114 2.64 3.17 -19.99
N LYS A 115 2.26 3.50 -21.23
CA LYS A 115 2.93 3.01 -22.43
C LYS A 115 3.93 4.06 -22.87
N LEU A 116 5.21 3.69 -22.90
CA LEU A 116 6.24 4.55 -23.45
C LEU A 116 6.17 4.47 -24.97
N ASP A 117 5.98 5.61 -25.62
CA ASP A 117 6.16 5.74 -27.06
C ASP A 117 7.66 5.94 -27.32
N LEU A 118 8.39 4.82 -27.45
CA LEU A 118 9.83 4.86 -27.66
C LEU A 118 10.11 5.22 -29.13
N PRO A 119 10.96 6.23 -29.40
CA PRO A 119 11.38 6.50 -30.77
C PRO A 119 12.17 5.29 -31.30
N PHE A 120 11.89 4.89 -32.55
CA PHE A 120 12.67 3.87 -33.23
C PHE A 120 14.10 4.39 -33.43
N VAL A 121 15.03 3.93 -32.59
CA VAL A 121 16.47 4.17 -32.81
C VAL A 121 16.91 3.19 -33.90
N GLN A 122 17.07 3.68 -35.12
CA GLN A 122 17.69 2.93 -36.20
C GLN A 122 19.20 2.91 -35.94
N PHE A 123 19.74 1.73 -35.61
CA PHE A 123 21.17 1.48 -35.45
C PHE A 123 21.85 1.25 -36.80
#